data_AF-A0A0F2T826-F1
#
_entry.id   AF-A0A0F2T826-F1
#
_cell.length_a   1.000
_cell.length_b   1.000
_cell.length_c   1.000
_cell.angle_alpha   90.00
_cell.angle_beta   90.00
_cell.angle_gamma   90.00
#
_symmetry.space_group_name_H-M   'P 1'
#
loop_
_entity.id
_entity.type
_entity.pdbx_description
1 polymer ?
#
loop_
_entity_poly.entity_id
_entity_poly.type
_entity_poly.pdbx_seq_one_letter_code
_entity_poly.pdbx_strand_id
1 'polypeptide(L)'
;MPTLPHTGLQTPDQPRYEVTAYRELTLRRGFPFKATLSHGRVTIGSAENHGTGGDTEFVPRKDFNAADFERFADACRLNGRPVSTSLLLDLLVKEYNIARALRAHLRNGRTMVREVTADRTRITANAVMPETAAAREQLLEALGQPLTLGAVTEFWNGSNWEPLTGASDS
;
A
#
# COMPACT_ATOMS: atom_id res chain seq x y z
N MET A 1 10.39 5.89 -13.44
CA MET A 1 10.05 5.50 -12.04
C MET A 1 8.54 5.52 -11.85
N PRO A 2 7.87 4.37 -12.03
CA PRO A 2 6.46 4.20 -11.74
C PRO A 2 6.18 4.33 -10.24
N THR A 3 5.01 4.88 -9.92
CA THR A 3 4.49 4.98 -8.56
C THR A 3 3.51 3.84 -8.32
N LEU A 4 3.67 3.12 -7.21
CA LEU A 4 2.72 2.12 -6.77
C LEU A 4 1.42 2.80 -6.31
N PRO A 5 0.26 2.41 -6.84
CA PRO A 5 -0.97 3.19 -6.74
C PRO A 5 -1.53 3.30 -5.32
N HIS A 6 -1.26 2.32 -4.43
CA HIS A 6 -1.85 2.33 -3.10
C HIS A 6 -0.95 2.97 -2.04
N THR A 7 0.37 2.87 -2.22
CA THR A 7 1.37 3.33 -1.25
C THR A 7 2.10 4.60 -1.64
N GLY A 8 2.05 5.02 -2.91
CA GLY A 8 2.82 6.17 -3.38
C GLY A 8 4.33 5.90 -3.50
N LEU A 9 4.76 4.65 -3.28
CA LEU A 9 6.15 4.25 -3.43
C LEU A 9 6.58 4.34 -4.89
N GLN A 10 7.63 5.08 -5.17
CA GLN A 10 8.26 5.17 -6.48
C GLN A 10 9.32 4.07 -6.59
N THR A 11 9.21 3.23 -7.62
CA THR A 11 10.14 2.12 -7.85
C THR A 11 10.85 2.30 -9.20
N PRO A 12 12.03 1.68 -9.40
CA PRO A 12 12.64 1.54 -10.72
C PRO A 12 11.70 0.85 -11.72
N ASP A 13 11.83 1.18 -13.00
CA ASP A 13 11.07 0.50 -14.06
C ASP A 13 11.45 -0.99 -14.19
N GLN A 14 12.71 -1.32 -13.93
CA GLN A 14 13.26 -2.67 -13.86
C GLN A 14 14.44 -2.74 -12.85
N PRO A 15 14.64 -3.87 -12.15
CA PRO A 15 13.70 -5.00 -12.05
C PRO A 15 12.45 -4.60 -11.24
N ARG A 16 11.31 -5.25 -11.50
CA ARG A 16 10.10 -5.08 -10.68
C ARG A 16 9.98 -6.19 -9.65
N TYR A 17 10.31 -5.86 -8.40
CA TYR A 17 10.09 -6.75 -7.26
C TYR A 17 8.75 -6.45 -6.62
N GLU A 18 7.95 -7.50 -6.43
CA GLU A 18 6.59 -7.39 -5.93
C GLU A 18 6.33 -8.46 -4.87
N VAL A 19 5.51 -8.13 -3.87
CA VAL A 19 4.95 -9.13 -2.97
C VAL A 19 3.87 -9.90 -3.73
N THR A 20 3.98 -11.23 -3.75
CA THR A 20 3.07 -12.12 -4.50
C THR A 20 2.26 -13.04 -3.59
N ALA A 21 2.69 -13.20 -2.34
CA ALA A 21 1.93 -13.90 -1.32
C ALA A 21 2.21 -13.27 0.05
N TYR A 22 1.24 -13.35 0.95
CA TYR A 22 1.35 -12.86 2.33
C TYR A 22 0.68 -13.84 3.28
N ARG A 23 1.33 -14.12 4.40
CA ARG A 23 0.82 -14.97 5.47
C ARG A 23 1.17 -14.37 6.82
N GLU A 24 0.17 -14.17 7.66
CA GLU A 24 0.37 -13.92 9.09
C GLU A 24 0.72 -15.23 9.79
N LEU A 25 1.73 -15.18 10.64
CA LEU A 25 2.17 -16.32 11.42
C LEU A 25 1.43 -16.32 12.75
N THR A 26 0.85 -17.45 13.13
CA THR A 26 0.15 -17.53 14.43
C THR A 26 1.18 -17.67 15.54
N LEU A 27 1.56 -16.56 16.18
CA LEU A 27 2.31 -16.55 17.43
C LEU A 27 1.45 -16.00 18.57
N ARG A 28 1.80 -16.37 19.81
CA ARG A 28 1.03 -15.98 21.02
C ARG A 28 1.06 -14.46 21.31
N ARG A 29 2.01 -13.72 20.72
CA ARG A 29 2.19 -12.26 20.87
C ARG A 29 2.78 -11.68 19.58
N GLY A 30 2.39 -10.46 19.24
CA GLY A 30 2.87 -9.76 18.04
C GLY A 30 2.04 -10.01 16.79
N PHE A 31 2.39 -9.31 15.70
CA PHE A 31 1.85 -9.52 14.36
C PHE A 31 2.96 -10.01 13.40
N PRO A 32 3.55 -11.18 13.65
CA PRO A 32 4.58 -11.70 12.77
C PRO A 32 3.97 -12.05 11.41
N PHE A 33 4.71 -11.80 10.35
CA PHE A 33 4.29 -12.13 9.00
C PHE A 33 5.46 -12.61 8.16
N LYS A 34 5.10 -13.32 7.09
CA LYS A 34 5.99 -13.65 5.99
C LYS A 34 5.32 -13.30 4.68
N ALA A 35 5.99 -12.50 3.87
CA ALA A 35 5.54 -12.11 2.53
C ALA A 35 6.54 -12.62 1.49
N THR A 36 6.06 -13.25 0.42
CA THR A 36 6.91 -13.78 -0.66
C THR A 36 7.17 -12.67 -1.68
N LEU A 37 8.44 -12.37 -1.93
CA LEU A 37 8.89 -11.42 -2.93
C LEU A 37 9.27 -12.16 -4.23
N SER A 38 8.82 -11.63 -5.35
CA SER A 38 9.07 -12.21 -6.67
C SER A 38 9.47 -11.16 -7.70
N HIS A 39 10.25 -11.57 -8.69
CA HIS A 39 10.49 -10.87 -9.94
C HIS A 39 9.77 -11.63 -11.06
N GLY A 40 8.63 -11.10 -11.52
CA GLY A 40 7.74 -11.82 -12.42
C GLY A 40 7.29 -13.15 -11.79
N ARG A 41 7.65 -14.28 -12.40
CA ARG A 41 7.31 -15.63 -11.90
C ARG A 41 8.37 -16.23 -10.98
N VAL A 42 9.50 -15.56 -10.76
CA VAL A 42 10.62 -16.09 -10.00
C VAL A 42 10.59 -15.51 -8.59
N THR A 43 10.44 -16.37 -7.58
CA THR A 43 10.58 -15.98 -6.18
C THR A 43 12.04 -15.64 -5.86
N ILE A 44 12.27 -14.44 -5.32
CA ILE A 44 13.60 -13.92 -4.97
C ILE A 44 13.92 -14.03 -3.47
N GLY A 45 12.90 -14.19 -2.63
CA GLY A 45 13.05 -14.24 -1.18
C GLY A 45 11.75 -13.93 -0.45
N SER A 46 11.87 -13.52 0.80
CA SER A 46 10.73 -13.07 1.61
C SER A 46 11.02 -11.83 2.42
N ALA A 47 9.97 -11.03 2.66
CA ALA A 47 9.94 -10.05 3.73
C ALA A 47 9.42 -10.74 5.00
N GLU A 48 10.16 -10.65 6.10
CA GLU A 48 9.80 -11.28 7.36
C GLU A 48 9.79 -10.25 8.48
N ASN A 49 8.75 -10.29 9.31
CA ASN A 49 8.71 -9.55 10.58
C ASN A 49 8.37 -10.54 11.69
N HIS A 50 9.12 -10.50 12.79
CA HIS A 50 8.97 -11.43 13.90
C HIS A 50 7.93 -11.01 14.96
N GLY A 51 7.23 -9.89 14.75
CA GLY A 51 6.14 -9.45 15.62
C GLY A 51 6.60 -8.88 16.98
N THR A 52 7.89 -8.67 17.18
CA THR A 52 8.49 -8.13 18.41
C THR A 52 8.67 -6.61 18.39
N GLY A 53 8.14 -5.92 17.36
CA GLY A 53 8.37 -4.50 17.12
C GLY A 53 9.69 -4.19 16.41
N GLY A 54 10.40 -5.23 15.93
CA GLY A 54 11.59 -5.08 15.10
C GLY A 54 11.27 -4.72 13.64
N ASP A 55 12.34 -4.37 12.91
CA ASP A 55 12.30 -4.08 11.49
C ASP A 55 11.82 -5.27 10.66
N THR A 56 11.25 -4.98 9.50
CA THR A 56 10.97 -6.00 8.48
C THR A 56 12.25 -6.29 7.71
N GLU A 57 12.62 -7.56 7.63
CA GLU A 57 13.90 -8.00 7.06
C GLU A 57 13.70 -8.71 5.72
N PHE A 58 14.66 -8.53 4.80
CA PHE A 58 14.71 -9.29 3.56
C PHE A 58 15.50 -10.59 3.78
N VAL A 59 14.84 -11.72 3.59
CA VAL A 59 15.44 -13.05 3.63
C VAL A 59 15.58 -13.55 2.18
N PRO A 60 16.78 -13.49 1.58
CA PRO A 60 16.97 -13.89 0.19
C PRO A 60 16.79 -15.39 0.01
N ARG A 61 16.30 -15.79 -1.17
CA ARG A 61 16.41 -17.18 -1.61
C ARG A 61 17.89 -17.50 -1.89
N LYS A 62 18.29 -18.77 -1.72
CA LYS A 62 19.70 -19.22 -1.82
C LYS A 62 20.42 -18.80 -3.11
N ASP A 63 19.70 -18.71 -4.22
CA ASP A 63 20.18 -18.38 -5.56
C ASP A 63 20.03 -16.90 -5.93
N PHE A 64 19.53 -16.06 -5.00
CA PHE A 64 19.34 -14.65 -5.23
C PHE A 64 20.42 -13.82 -4.50
N ASN A 65 21.03 -12.88 -5.21
CA ASN A 65 22.05 -11.99 -4.65
C ASN A 65 21.39 -10.86 -3.85
N ALA A 66 21.57 -10.84 -2.53
CA ALA A 66 21.00 -9.82 -1.65
C ALA A 66 21.40 -8.38 -2.05
N ALA A 67 22.63 -8.19 -2.56
CA ALA A 67 23.09 -6.88 -3.03
C ALA A 67 22.26 -6.34 -4.21
N ASP A 68 21.59 -7.20 -4.98
CA ASP A 68 20.71 -6.77 -6.07
C ASP A 68 19.41 -6.17 -5.53
N PHE A 69 18.93 -6.65 -4.38
CA PHE A 69 17.77 -6.07 -3.70
C PHE A 69 18.13 -4.76 -2.99
N GLU A 70 19.33 -4.67 -2.41
CA GLU A 70 19.83 -3.42 -1.82
C GLU A 70 19.93 -2.30 -2.87
N ARG A 71 20.49 -2.58 -4.05
CA ARG A 71 20.52 -1.60 -5.15
C ARG A 71 19.13 -1.18 -5.63
N PHE A 72 18.16 -2.11 -5.61
CA PHE A 72 16.76 -1.77 -5.89
C PHE A 72 16.20 -0.84 -4.80
N ALA A 73 16.48 -1.13 -3.52
CA ALA A 73 16.06 -0.30 -2.40
C ALA A 73 16.63 1.12 -2.46
N ASP A 74 17.92 1.25 -2.76
CA ASP A 74 18.62 2.53 -2.92
C ASP A 74 18.06 3.39 -4.05
N ALA A 75 17.38 2.78 -5.03
CA ALA A 75 16.74 3.48 -6.13
C ALA A 75 15.27 3.83 -5.84
N CYS A 76 14.65 3.25 -4.81
CA CYS A 76 13.25 3.52 -4.45
C CYS A 76 13.10 4.86 -3.74
N ARG A 77 11.96 5.53 -3.96
CA ARG A 77 11.67 6.83 -3.34
C ARG A 77 10.25 6.88 -2.79
N LEU A 78 10.06 7.57 -1.68
CA LEU A 78 8.75 7.98 -1.17
C LEU A 78 8.75 9.50 -1.05
N ASN A 79 7.83 10.16 -1.75
CA ASN A 79 7.79 11.63 -1.84
C ASN A 79 9.15 12.24 -2.25
N GLY A 80 9.85 11.60 -3.19
CA GLY A 80 11.17 12.02 -3.67
C GLY A 80 12.35 11.72 -2.73
N ARG A 81 12.11 11.15 -1.55
CA ARG A 81 13.16 10.82 -0.56
C ARG A 81 13.55 9.34 -0.62
N PRO A 82 14.83 8.98 -0.41
CA PRO A 82 15.25 7.59 -0.26
C PRO A 82 14.48 6.89 0.87
N VAL A 83 14.23 5.59 0.69
CA VAL A 83 13.61 4.73 1.70
C VAL A 83 14.63 3.71 2.20
N SER A 84 14.57 3.34 3.49
CA SER A 84 15.35 2.21 4.00
C SER A 84 14.79 0.89 3.46
N THR A 85 15.60 -0.17 3.48
CA THR A 85 15.16 -1.52 3.09
C THR A 85 13.96 -1.99 3.90
N SER A 86 13.97 -1.78 5.23
CA SER A 86 12.84 -2.10 6.12
C SER A 86 11.55 -1.38 5.68
N LEU A 87 11.63 -0.05 5.48
CA LEU A 87 10.49 0.74 5.03
C LEU A 87 10.00 0.34 3.62
N LEU A 88 10.91 0.02 2.70
CA LEU A 88 10.55 -0.50 1.39
C LEU A 88 9.74 -1.80 1.51
N LEU A 89 10.20 -2.75 2.31
CA LEU A 89 9.52 -4.03 2.50
C LEU A 89 8.11 -3.82 3.09
N ASP A 90 7.98 -2.95 4.09
CA ASP A 90 6.69 -2.59 4.67
C ASP A 90 5.74 -1.96 3.64
N LEU A 91 6.26 -1.09 2.77
CA LEU A 91 5.48 -0.48 1.69
C LEU A 91 5.05 -1.51 0.64
N LEU A 92 5.91 -2.43 0.22
CA LEU A 92 5.54 -3.50 -0.72
C LEU A 92 4.48 -4.45 -0.12
N VAL A 93 4.59 -4.78 1.17
CA VAL A 93 3.60 -5.59 1.88
C VAL A 93 2.27 -4.84 2.01
N LYS A 94 2.31 -3.54 2.36
CA LYS A 94 1.13 -2.69 2.43
C LYS A 94 0.44 -2.56 1.07
N GLU A 95 1.21 -2.38 0.00
CA GLU A 95 0.71 -2.35 -1.38
C GLU A 95 -0.06 -3.63 -1.72
N TYR A 96 0.54 -4.79 -1.45
CA TYR A 96 -0.11 -6.09 -1.69
C TYR A 96 -1.40 -6.25 -0.88
N ASN A 97 -1.37 -5.91 0.40
CA ASN A 97 -2.52 -6.06 1.29
C ASN A 97 -3.68 -5.13 0.90
N ILE A 98 -3.38 -3.87 0.55
CA ILE A 98 -4.40 -2.94 0.04
C ILE A 98 -4.96 -3.44 -1.29
N ALA A 99 -4.11 -3.84 -2.24
CA ALA A 99 -4.56 -4.35 -3.54
C ALA A 99 -5.44 -5.62 -3.38
N ARG A 100 -5.07 -6.54 -2.49
CA ARG A 100 -5.85 -7.74 -2.17
C ARG A 100 -7.22 -7.38 -1.58
N ALA A 101 -7.27 -6.44 -0.64
CA ALA A 101 -8.50 -6.04 0.02
C ALA A 101 -9.41 -5.23 -0.92
N LEU A 102 -8.87 -4.34 -1.75
CA LEU A 102 -9.61 -3.62 -2.80
C LEU A 102 -10.27 -4.58 -3.79
N ARG A 103 -9.56 -5.59 -4.28
CA ARG A 103 -10.15 -6.63 -5.14
C ARG A 103 -11.32 -7.35 -4.46
N ALA A 104 -11.26 -7.56 -3.15
CA ALA A 104 -12.35 -8.17 -2.39
C ALA A 104 -13.54 -7.21 -2.22
N HIS A 105 -13.30 -5.92 -2.00
CA HIS A 105 -14.36 -4.91 -1.89
C HIS A 105 -15.06 -4.66 -3.22
N LEU A 106 -14.30 -4.52 -4.32
CA LEU A 106 -14.86 -4.26 -5.65
C LEU A 106 -15.83 -5.38 -6.10
N ARG A 107 -15.52 -6.65 -5.80
CA ARG A 107 -16.43 -7.78 -6.07
C ARG A 107 -17.77 -7.69 -5.34
N ASN A 108 -17.86 -6.89 -4.28
CA ASN A 108 -19.05 -6.70 -3.46
C ASN A 108 -19.68 -5.31 -3.67
N GLY A 109 -19.31 -4.56 -4.72
CA GLY A 109 -19.80 -3.20 -4.96
C GLY A 109 -19.32 -2.18 -3.92
N ARG A 110 -18.20 -2.47 -3.24
CA ARG A 110 -17.62 -1.64 -2.18
C ARG A 110 -16.29 -1.02 -2.61
N THR A 111 -15.92 0.04 -1.91
CA THR A 111 -14.63 0.73 -2.06
C THR A 111 -13.96 0.94 -0.70
N MET A 112 -12.68 1.30 -0.73
CA MET A 112 -11.94 1.83 0.42
C MET A 112 -11.92 3.35 0.36
N VAL A 113 -11.95 3.97 1.52
CA VAL A 113 -11.75 5.40 1.72
C VAL A 113 -10.46 5.60 2.51
N ARG A 114 -9.68 6.61 2.14
CA ARG A 114 -8.43 6.97 2.78
C ARG A 114 -8.34 8.47 3.03
N GLU A 115 -7.59 8.84 4.05
CA GLU A 115 -7.08 10.19 4.23
C GLU A 115 -5.64 10.26 3.75
N VAL A 116 -5.32 11.34 3.03
CA VAL A 116 -3.99 11.66 2.54
C VAL A 116 -3.57 13.01 3.11
N THR A 117 -2.42 13.05 3.78
CA THR A 117 -1.71 14.29 4.13
C THR A 117 -0.40 14.36 3.36
N ALA A 118 0.36 15.45 3.53
CA ALA A 118 1.70 15.58 2.95
C ALA A 118 2.65 14.42 3.33
N ASP A 119 2.48 13.85 4.53
CA ASP A 119 3.42 12.87 5.09
C ASP A 119 2.86 11.45 5.21
N ARG A 120 1.55 11.27 5.17
CA ARG A 120 0.93 9.96 5.45
C ARG A 120 -0.33 9.70 4.65
N THR A 121 -0.55 8.41 4.42
CA THR A 121 -1.81 7.88 3.90
C THR A 121 -2.37 6.83 4.85
N ARG A 122 -3.64 7.01 5.24
CA ARG A 122 -4.36 6.14 6.18
C ARG A 122 -5.69 5.71 5.59
N ILE A 123 -5.92 4.40 5.47
CA ILE A 123 -7.26 3.87 5.17
C ILE A 123 -8.16 4.13 6.37
N THR A 124 -9.32 4.76 6.15
CA THR A 124 -10.21 5.21 7.22
C THR A 124 -11.56 4.51 7.23
N ALA A 125 -12.04 4.03 6.08
CA ALA A 125 -13.32 3.32 6.00
C ALA A 125 -13.42 2.39 4.78
N ASN A 126 -14.43 1.52 4.81
CA ASN A 126 -14.90 0.75 3.66
C ASN A 126 -16.37 1.12 3.39
N ALA A 127 -16.69 1.58 2.18
CA ALA A 127 -18.01 2.11 1.84
C ALA A 127 -18.62 1.39 0.64
N VAL A 128 -19.90 1.63 0.37
CA VAL A 128 -20.49 1.35 -0.96
C VAL A 128 -19.86 2.31 -1.97
N MET A 129 -19.66 1.88 -3.21
CA MET A 129 -19.08 2.73 -4.26
C MET A 129 -19.95 3.99 -4.48
N PRO A 130 -19.41 5.22 -4.29
CA PRO A 130 -20.16 6.44 -4.52
C PRO A 130 -20.04 6.88 -5.99
N GLU A 131 -20.91 6.36 -6.85
CA GLU A 131 -20.87 6.59 -8.31
C GLU A 131 -21.26 8.03 -8.72
N THR A 132 -21.93 8.78 -7.86
CA THR A 132 -22.40 10.15 -8.14
C THR A 132 -21.82 11.17 -7.16
N ALA A 133 -21.73 12.44 -7.56
CA ALA A 133 -21.26 13.52 -6.70
C ALA A 133 -22.09 13.62 -5.39
N ALA A 134 -23.42 13.53 -5.50
CA ALA A 134 -24.30 13.52 -4.32
C ALA A 134 -24.03 12.33 -3.38
N ALA A 135 -23.74 11.14 -3.92
CA ALA A 135 -23.36 9.99 -3.10
C ALA A 135 -21.99 10.19 -2.42
N ARG A 136 -21.05 10.88 -3.08
CA ARG A 136 -19.73 11.21 -2.50
C ARG A 136 -19.88 12.20 -1.35
N GLU A 137 -20.70 13.23 -1.50
CA GLU A 137 -21.02 14.22 -0.45
C GLU A 137 -21.69 13.55 0.76
N GLN A 138 -22.71 12.73 0.53
CA GLN A 138 -23.38 11.96 1.59
C GLN A 138 -22.41 11.04 2.33
N LEU A 139 -21.50 10.39 1.61
CA LEU A 139 -20.49 9.54 2.21
C LEU A 139 -19.51 10.36 3.06
N LEU A 140 -19.06 11.52 2.56
CA LEU A 140 -18.15 12.40 3.30
C LEU A 140 -18.79 12.91 4.60
N GLU A 141 -20.05 13.33 4.55
CA GLU A 141 -20.83 13.76 5.71
C GLU A 141 -20.99 12.62 6.71
N ALA A 142 -21.40 11.43 6.25
CA ALA A 142 -21.59 10.27 7.11
C ALA A 142 -20.29 9.80 7.79
N LEU A 143 -19.13 10.00 7.15
CA LEU A 143 -17.83 9.68 7.72
C LEU A 143 -17.31 10.74 8.70
N GLY A 144 -17.88 11.94 8.71
CA GLY A 144 -17.37 13.08 9.48
C GLY A 144 -15.92 13.43 9.11
N GLN A 145 -15.56 13.31 7.83
CA GLN A 145 -14.19 13.46 7.33
C GLN A 145 -13.97 14.79 6.58
N PRO A 146 -12.71 15.28 6.50
CA PRO A 146 -11.50 14.69 7.06
C PRO A 146 -11.41 14.84 8.59
N LEU A 147 -10.87 13.82 9.26
CA LEU A 147 -10.55 13.84 10.69
C LEU A 147 -9.22 14.55 10.96
N THR A 148 -8.30 14.51 9.99
CA THR A 148 -7.01 15.19 10.09
C THR A 148 -7.07 16.55 9.38
N LEU A 149 -6.70 17.63 10.07
CA LEU A 149 -6.65 18.97 9.48
C LEU A 149 -5.70 18.99 8.26
N GLY A 150 -6.19 19.51 7.13
CA GLY A 150 -5.43 19.57 5.88
C GLY A 150 -5.30 18.25 5.14
N ALA A 151 -5.98 17.18 5.58
CA ALA A 151 -6.04 15.94 4.81
C ALA A 151 -7.07 16.03 3.68
N VAL A 152 -6.76 15.40 2.56
CA VAL A 152 -7.71 15.10 1.49
C VAL A 152 -8.32 13.73 1.76
N THR A 153 -9.63 13.62 1.65
CA THR A 153 -10.33 12.33 1.73
C THR A 153 -10.55 11.80 0.32
N GLU A 154 -10.09 10.58 0.06
CA GLU A 154 -10.16 9.95 -1.25
C GLU A 154 -10.81 8.57 -1.16
N PHE A 155 -11.43 8.12 -2.24
CA PHE A 155 -11.92 6.75 -2.40
C PHE A 155 -11.29 6.07 -3.62
N TRP A 156 -11.24 4.74 -3.63
CA TRP A 156 -10.74 3.99 -4.78
C TRP A 156 -11.86 3.75 -5.81
N ASN A 157 -11.76 4.32 -7.01
CA ASN A 157 -12.80 4.17 -8.05
C ASN A 157 -12.73 2.83 -8.81
N GLY A 158 -11.73 1.99 -8.52
CA GLY A 158 -11.44 0.75 -9.24
C GLY A 158 -10.06 0.74 -9.92
N SER A 159 -9.55 1.92 -10.28
CA SER A 159 -8.28 2.10 -11.00
C SER A 159 -7.34 3.11 -10.35
N ASN A 160 -7.88 4.13 -9.68
CA ASN A 160 -7.15 5.19 -9.04
C ASN A 160 -7.89 5.70 -7.80
N TRP A 161 -7.15 6.43 -6.95
CA TRP A 161 -7.74 7.20 -5.87
C TRP A 161 -8.31 8.50 -6.44
N GLU A 162 -9.52 8.84 -6.04
CA GLU A 162 -10.18 10.10 -6.37
C GLU A 162 -10.62 10.83 -5.11
N PRO A 163 -10.57 12.17 -5.06
CA PRO A 163 -11.18 12.95 -3.99
C PRO A 163 -12.67 12.62 -3.84
N LEU A 164 -13.12 12.48 -2.58
CA LEU A 164 -14.56 12.42 -2.28
C LEU A 164 -15.23 13.79 -2.44
N THR A 165 -14.50 14.87 -2.19
CA THR A 165 -14.96 16.22 -2.53
C THR A 165 -14.78 16.43 -4.02
N GLY A 166 -15.84 16.82 -4.74
CA GLY A 166 -15.70 17.24 -6.12
C GLY A 166 -14.75 18.44 -6.21
N ALA A 167 -13.69 18.34 -7.01
CA ALA A 167 -13.18 19.56 -7.62
C ALA A 167 -14.32 20.01 -8.54
N SER A 168 -15.03 21.06 -8.13
CA SER A 168 -15.70 21.87 -9.12
C SER A 168 -14.57 22.51 -9.90
N ASP A 169 -14.31 22.04 -11.12
CA ASP A 169 -13.49 22.82 -12.04
C ASP A 169 -14.19 24.17 -12.22
N SER A 170 -13.58 25.21 -11.66
CA SER A 170 -13.90 26.61 -11.88
C SER A 170 -12.80 27.26 -12.71
#